data_AF-A0A1F8L846-F1
#
_entry.id   AF-A0A1F8L846-F1
#
_cell.length_a   1.000
_cell.length_b   1.000
_cell.length_c   1.000
_cell.angle_alpha   90.00
_cell.angle_beta   90.00
_cell.angle_gamma   90.00
#
_symmetry.space_group_name_H-M   'P 1'
#
loop_
_entity.id
_entity.type
_entity.pdbx_description
1 polymer ?
#
loop_
_entity_poly.entity_id
_entity_poly.type
_entity_poly.pdbx_seq_one_letter_code
_entity_poly.pdbx_strand_id
1 'polypeptide(L)'
;MGATGLAADPQEYRRRLAEQDDEQIDAWAEEMMRDLSVRAGVRRVVSGFLGAARLDERSFERVFAAGGGAIATLGRTGRAELMVPAVALHHLVAGIRRETPDGRARLIDYLVDNFHEIVFV
;
A
#
# COMPACT_ATOMS: atom_id res chain seq x y z
N MET A 1 -10.15 16.58 -22.25
CA MET A 1 -10.50 17.02 -20.88
C MET A 1 -10.32 15.83 -19.97
N GLY A 2 -9.10 15.60 -19.48
CA GLY A 2 -8.80 14.51 -18.55
C GLY A 2 -9.17 15.00 -17.16
N ALA A 3 -10.39 14.69 -16.71
CA ALA A 3 -10.70 14.82 -15.30
C ALA A 3 -9.77 13.87 -14.56
N THR A 4 -9.15 14.32 -13.49
CA THR A 4 -8.71 13.52 -12.36
C THR A 4 -9.94 13.38 -11.47
N GLY A 5 -10.65 12.26 -11.53
CA GLY A 5 -12.04 12.20 -11.05
C GLY A 5 -12.19 12.35 -9.54
N LEU A 6 -11.08 12.24 -8.78
CA LEU A 6 -11.09 12.18 -7.33
C LEU A 6 -10.47 13.42 -6.64
N ALA A 7 -9.58 14.18 -7.29
CA ALA A 7 -8.97 15.43 -6.77
C ALA A 7 -8.13 16.13 -7.86
N ALA A 8 -7.88 17.44 -7.74
CA ALA A 8 -7.05 18.19 -8.70
C ALA A 8 -5.54 18.01 -8.48
N ASP A 9 -5.12 17.73 -7.25
CA ASP A 9 -3.72 17.57 -6.86
C ASP A 9 -3.55 16.62 -5.65
N PRO A 10 -2.32 16.14 -5.36
CA PRO A 10 -2.07 15.23 -4.23
C PRO A 10 -2.43 15.82 -2.86
N GLN A 11 -2.38 17.14 -2.68
CA GLN A 11 -2.70 17.78 -1.40
C GLN A 11 -4.21 17.77 -1.16
N GLU A 12 -5.00 18.08 -2.19
CA GLU A 12 -6.44 17.93 -2.18
C GLU A 12 -6.84 16.48 -1.98
N TYR A 13 -6.19 15.54 -2.68
CA TYR A 13 -6.44 14.12 -2.50
C TYR A 13 -6.21 13.68 -1.06
N ARG A 14 -5.09 14.07 -0.43
CA ARG A 14 -4.82 13.78 0.99
C ARG A 14 -5.93 14.29 1.90
N ARG A 15 -6.43 15.52 1.67
CA ARG A 15 -7.54 16.07 2.47
C ARG A 15 -8.81 15.23 2.34
N ARG A 16 -9.19 14.87 1.11
CA ARG A 16 -10.36 14.03 0.84
C ARG A 16 -10.23 12.62 1.43
N LEU A 17 -9.05 12.02 1.35
CA LEU A 17 -8.75 10.75 2.02
C LEU A 17 -8.90 10.87 3.54
N ALA A 18 -8.44 11.98 4.13
CA ALA A 18 -8.55 12.17 5.57
C ALA A 18 -10.01 12.21 6.07
N GLU A 19 -10.96 12.57 5.21
CA GLU A 19 -12.40 12.60 5.51
C GLU A 19 -13.07 11.22 5.40
N GLN A 20 -12.41 10.23 4.81
CA GLN A 20 -12.98 8.88 4.68
C GLN A 20 -12.82 8.06 5.95
N ASP A 21 -13.72 7.09 6.11
CA ASP A 21 -13.59 6.08 7.16
C ASP A 21 -12.41 5.13 6.90
N ASP A 22 -12.06 4.35 7.92
CA ASP A 22 -10.93 3.44 7.86
C ASP A 22 -11.15 2.30 6.87
N GLU A 23 -12.38 1.80 6.76
CA GLU A 23 -12.73 0.70 5.86
C GLU A 23 -12.52 1.09 4.39
N GLN A 24 -12.90 2.31 4.04
CA GLN A 24 -12.71 2.85 2.69
C GLN A 24 -11.23 3.07 2.36
N ILE A 25 -10.43 3.56 3.32
CA ILE A 25 -8.98 3.72 3.14
C ILE A 25 -8.31 2.36 2.97
N ASP A 26 -8.70 1.37 3.77
CA ASP A 26 -8.17 0.02 3.69
C ASP A 26 -8.50 -0.60 2.32
N ALA A 27 -9.77 -0.54 1.89
CA ALA A 27 -10.20 -1.06 0.58
C ALA A 27 -9.44 -0.42 -0.59
N TRP A 28 -9.30 0.92 -0.61
CA TRP A 28 -8.56 1.60 -1.67
C TRP A 28 -7.07 1.27 -1.66
N ALA A 29 -6.46 1.11 -0.48
CA ALA A 29 -5.06 0.70 -0.39
C ALA A 29 -4.86 -0.71 -0.96
N GLU A 30 -5.75 -1.65 -0.65
CA GLU A 30 -5.72 -3.02 -1.19
C GLU A 30 -5.90 -3.03 -2.71
N GLU A 31 -6.88 -2.28 -3.23
CA GLU A 31 -7.12 -2.15 -4.67
C GLU A 31 -5.92 -1.54 -5.40
N MET A 32 -5.35 -0.46 -4.86
CA MET A 32 -4.15 0.17 -5.41
C MET A 32 -2.96 -0.80 -5.43
N MET A 33 -2.72 -1.55 -4.35
CA MET A 33 -1.68 -2.58 -4.31
C MET A 33 -1.90 -3.66 -5.37
N ARG A 34 -3.15 -4.12 -5.53
CA ARG A 34 -3.52 -5.13 -6.51
C ARG A 34 -3.30 -4.62 -7.93
N ASP A 35 -3.82 -3.45 -8.28
CA ASP A 35 -3.69 -2.86 -9.61
C ASP A 35 -2.22 -2.60 -9.98
N LEU A 36 -1.45 -1.97 -9.08
CA LEU A 36 -0.02 -1.77 -9.28
C LEU A 36 0.75 -3.09 -9.41
N SER A 37 0.36 -4.13 -8.67
CA SER A 37 1.01 -5.43 -8.80
C SER A 37 0.82 -6.05 -10.18
N VAL A 38 -0.34 -5.82 -10.82
CA VAL A 38 -0.65 -6.29 -12.17
C VAL A 38 0.07 -5.45 -13.22
N ARG A 39 0.06 -4.11 -13.09
CA ARG A 39 0.63 -3.19 -14.09
C ARG A 39 2.15 -3.07 -14.03
N ALA A 40 2.71 -3.02 -12.82
CA ALA A 40 4.12 -2.69 -12.58
C ALA A 40 4.89 -3.78 -11.80
N GLY A 41 4.20 -4.83 -11.37
CA GLY A 41 4.79 -5.95 -10.62
C GLY A 41 4.90 -5.69 -9.12
N VAL A 42 4.93 -6.78 -8.36
CA VAL A 42 5.01 -6.78 -6.88
C VAL A 42 6.16 -5.94 -6.35
N ARG A 43 7.33 -5.98 -6.99
CA ARG A 43 8.52 -5.25 -6.52
C ARG A 43 8.27 -3.74 -6.41
N ARG A 44 7.49 -3.16 -7.34
CA ARG A 44 7.11 -1.73 -7.31
C ARG A 44 6.15 -1.44 -6.15
N VAL A 45 5.26 -2.37 -5.83
CA VAL A 45 4.34 -2.27 -4.69
C VAL A 45 5.11 -2.33 -3.37
N VAL A 46 5.98 -3.33 -3.20
CA VAL A 46 6.78 -3.51 -1.97
C VAL A 46 7.68 -2.31 -1.72
N SER A 47 8.44 -1.88 -2.73
CA SER A 47 9.31 -0.70 -2.59
C SER A 47 8.53 0.59 -2.32
N GLY A 48 7.40 0.80 -3.00
CA GLY A 48 6.53 1.94 -2.76
C GLY A 48 5.92 1.95 -1.35
N PHE A 49 5.47 0.78 -0.89
CA PHE A 49 4.90 0.63 0.45
C PHE A 49 5.96 0.84 1.55
N LEU A 50 7.15 0.26 1.41
CA LEU A 50 8.28 0.49 2.33
C LEU A 50 8.60 1.99 2.45
N GLY A 51 8.66 2.69 1.31
CA GLY A 51 8.92 4.12 1.26
C GLY A 51 7.81 4.95 1.94
N ALA A 52 6.58 4.79 1.47
CA ALA A 52 5.44 5.57 1.96
C ALA A 52 5.14 5.30 3.44
N ALA A 53 5.19 4.04 3.85
CA ALA A 53 4.95 3.65 5.24
C ALA A 53 6.17 3.82 6.15
N ARG A 54 7.32 4.26 5.60
CA ARG A 54 8.59 4.45 6.33
C ARG A 54 8.99 3.18 7.10
N LEU A 55 8.93 2.04 6.43
CA LEU A 55 9.25 0.73 6.99
C LEU A 55 10.59 0.23 6.43
N ASP A 56 11.35 -0.48 7.26
CA ASP A 56 12.42 -1.36 6.80
C ASP A 56 11.86 -2.77 6.52
N GLU A 57 12.66 -3.64 5.89
CA GLU A 57 12.21 -5.00 5.55
C GLU A 57 11.80 -5.81 6.79
N ARG A 58 12.49 -5.65 7.92
CA ARG A 58 12.15 -6.36 9.14
C ARG A 58 10.79 -5.92 9.69
N SER A 59 10.48 -4.63 9.62
CA SER A 59 9.18 -4.10 10.02
C SER A 59 8.10 -4.49 9.03
N PHE A 60 8.42 -4.59 7.74
CA PHE A 60 7.53 -5.15 6.74
C PHE A 60 7.15 -6.60 7.05
N GLU A 61 8.12 -7.46 7.38
CA GLU A 61 7.86 -8.86 7.75
C GLU A 61 6.92 -8.95 8.97
N ARG A 62 7.12 -8.08 9.98
CA ARG A 62 6.22 -7.98 11.14
C ARG A 62 4.81 -7.54 10.75
N VAL A 63 4.69 -6.48 9.96
CA VAL A 63 3.40 -5.98 9.44
C VAL A 63 2.68 -7.08 8.67
N PHE A 64 3.35 -7.74 7.73
CA PHE A 64 2.78 -8.82 6.94
C PHE A 64 2.27 -9.96 7.83
N ALA A 65 3.07 -10.40 8.81
CA ALA A 65 2.67 -11.43 9.76
C ALA A 65 1.48 -11.02 10.64
N ALA A 66 1.49 -9.78 11.16
CA ALA A 66 0.42 -9.23 11.98
C ALA A 66 -0.91 -9.12 11.22
N GLY A 67 -0.85 -8.92 9.90
CA GLY A 67 -2.00 -8.94 9.00
C GLY A 67 -2.54 -10.33 8.65
N GLY A 68 -1.88 -11.40 9.13
CA GLY A 68 -2.24 -12.80 8.85
C GLY A 68 -1.44 -13.43 7.70
N GLY A 69 -0.46 -12.73 7.13
CA GLY A 69 0.41 -13.25 6.10
C GLY A 69 1.37 -14.31 6.64
N ALA A 70 1.48 -15.44 5.95
CA ALA A 70 2.41 -16.50 6.33
C ALA A 70 3.85 -16.12 5.93
N ILE A 71 4.74 -15.88 6.90
CA ILE A 71 6.14 -15.48 6.65
C ILE A 71 6.87 -16.44 5.69
N ALA A 72 6.54 -17.74 5.73
CA ALA A 72 7.10 -18.75 4.83
C ALA A 72 6.82 -18.50 3.33
N THR A 73 5.86 -17.64 3.01
CA THR A 73 5.54 -17.24 1.63
C THR A 73 6.35 -16.04 1.14
N LEU A 74 7.08 -15.38 2.04
CA LEU A 74 7.99 -14.30 1.68
C LEU A 74 9.24 -14.87 1.01
N GLY A 75 9.65 -14.21 -0.06
CA GLY A 75 10.83 -14.57 -0.83
C GLY A 75 11.80 -13.42 -0.96
N ARG A 76 12.95 -13.70 -1.57
CA ARG A 76 13.89 -12.68 -2.01
C ARG A 76 14.28 -12.92 -3.46
N THR A 77 14.53 -11.85 -4.21
CA THR A 77 15.10 -11.96 -5.55
C THR A 77 16.57 -12.39 -5.48
N GLY A 78 17.19 -12.70 -6.63
CA GLY A 78 18.64 -12.96 -6.71
C GLY A 78 19.52 -11.77 -6.28
N ARG A 79 18.93 -10.58 -6.08
CA ARG A 79 19.60 -9.38 -5.54
C ARG A 79 19.24 -9.09 -4.08
N ALA A 80 18.66 -10.07 -3.39
CA ALA A 80 18.18 -9.97 -2.00
C ALA A 80 17.03 -8.98 -1.77
N GLU A 81 16.33 -8.51 -2.82
CA GLU A 81 15.15 -7.64 -2.66
C GLU A 81 13.94 -8.47 -2.18
N LEU A 82 13.18 -7.94 -1.22
CA LEU A 82 11.98 -8.59 -0.68
C LEU A 82 10.88 -8.82 -1.73
N MET A 83 10.25 -9.99 -1.69
CA MET A 83 9.15 -10.39 -2.57
C MET A 83 8.00 -11.00 -1.76
N VAL A 84 6.78 -10.71 -2.20
CA VAL A 84 5.53 -11.21 -1.60
C VAL A 84 4.60 -11.74 -2.70
N PRO A 85 3.84 -12.82 -2.51
CA PRO A 85 2.80 -13.19 -3.46
C PRO A 85 1.80 -12.03 -3.63
N ALA A 86 1.49 -11.65 -4.88
CA ALA A 86 0.58 -10.53 -5.14
C ALA A 86 -0.79 -10.70 -4.45
N VAL A 87 -1.30 -11.93 -4.42
CA VAL A 87 -2.55 -12.30 -3.75
C VAL A 87 -2.53 -12.07 -2.23
N ALA A 88 -1.35 -11.97 -1.62
CA ALA A 88 -1.17 -11.79 -0.18
C ALA A 88 -0.92 -10.32 0.22
N LEU A 89 -0.87 -9.38 -0.73
CA LEU A 89 -0.55 -7.97 -0.44
C LEU A 89 -1.57 -7.30 0.51
N HIS A 90 -2.83 -7.74 0.48
CA HIS A 90 -3.88 -7.23 1.37
C HIS A 90 -3.56 -7.40 2.87
N HIS A 91 -2.75 -8.40 3.25
CA HIS A 91 -2.29 -8.54 4.63
C HIS A 91 -1.48 -7.33 5.12
N LEU A 92 -0.84 -6.56 4.23
CA LEU A 92 -0.09 -5.37 4.62
C LEU A 92 -1.01 -4.27 5.18
N VAL A 93 -2.24 -4.17 4.68
CA VAL A 93 -3.24 -3.19 5.12
C VAL A 93 -3.71 -3.53 6.53
N ALA A 94 -4.22 -4.75 6.75
CA ALA A 94 -4.61 -5.19 8.08
C ALA A 94 -3.42 -5.17 9.07
N GLY A 95 -2.22 -5.49 8.59
CA GLY A 95 -1.01 -5.52 9.40
C GLY A 95 -0.55 -4.17 9.90
N ILE A 96 -0.51 -3.16 9.02
CA ILE A 96 -0.01 -1.83 9.40
C ILE A 96 -0.96 -1.13 10.38
N ARG A 97 -2.27 -1.39 10.24
CA ARG A 97 -3.30 -0.95 11.19
C ARG A 97 -3.09 -1.51 12.60
N ARG A 98 -2.54 -2.72 12.73
CA ARG A 98 -2.28 -3.39 14.01
C ARG A 98 -0.95 -3.00 14.64
N GLU A 99 0.10 -2.91 13.83
CA GLU A 99 1.47 -2.74 14.32
C GLU A 99 1.85 -1.28 14.55
N THR A 100 1.14 -0.32 13.96
CA THR A 100 1.51 1.10 14.03
C THR A 100 0.34 1.98 14.45
N PRO A 101 0.48 2.81 15.49
CA PRO A 101 -0.58 3.75 15.89
C PRO A 101 -0.96 4.75 14.79
N ASP A 102 -0.03 5.06 13.89
CA ASP A 102 -0.21 5.94 12.73
C ASP A 102 -0.50 5.15 11.42
N GLY A 103 -0.91 3.89 11.51
CA GLY A 103 -1.12 3.03 10.35
C GLY A 103 -2.08 3.60 9.30
N ARG A 104 -3.16 4.25 9.76
CA ARG A 104 -4.08 5.00 8.88
C ARG A 104 -3.36 6.06 8.05
N ALA A 105 -2.54 6.89 8.71
CA ALA A 105 -1.84 7.98 8.06
C ALA A 105 -0.83 7.44 7.03
N ARG A 106 -0.16 6.33 7.34
CA ARG A 106 0.77 5.67 6.42
C ARG A 106 0.09 5.06 5.19
N LEU A 107 -1.13 4.54 5.34
CA LEU A 107 -1.94 4.09 4.19
C LEU A 107 -2.38 5.28 3.32
N ILE A 108 -2.75 6.40 3.93
CA ILE A 108 -3.03 7.64 3.20
C ILE A 108 -1.78 8.14 2.46
N ASP A 109 -0.61 8.13 3.11
CA ASP A 109 0.65 8.49 2.47
C ASP A 109 0.94 7.57 1.27
N TYR A 110 0.71 6.27 1.39
CA TYR A 110 0.83 5.32 0.28
C TYR A 110 -0.12 5.64 -0.88
N LEU A 111 -1.38 5.95 -0.60
CA LEU A 111 -2.35 6.33 -1.63
C LEU A 111 -1.94 7.66 -2.33
N VAL A 112 -1.49 8.65 -1.56
CA VAL A 112 -1.06 9.95 -2.06
C VAL A 112 0.21 9.83 -2.92
N ASP A 113 1.19 9.03 -2.49
CA ASP A 113 2.42 8.80 -3.25
C ASP A 113 2.16 8.09 -4.59
N ASN A 114 1.03 7.39 -4.70
CA ASN A 114 0.57 6.76 -5.94
C ASN A 114 -0.59 7.53 -6.61
N PHE A 115 -0.78 8.83 -6.30
CA PHE A 115 -1.85 9.65 -6.87
C PHE A 115 -1.89 9.62 -8.41
N HIS A 116 -0.72 9.65 -9.06
CA HIS A 116 -0.63 9.62 -10.53
C HIS A 116 -0.84 8.22 -11.14
N GLU A 117 -0.90 7.19 -10.30
CA GLU A 117 -1.16 5.82 -10.70
C GLU A 117 -2.65 5.46 -10.66
N ILE A 118 -3.50 6.38 -10.19
CA ILE A 118 -4.95 6.21 -10.16
C ILE A 118 -5.45 6.25 -11.62
N VAL A 119 -5.57 5.07 -12.21
CA VAL A 119 -6.24 4.87 -13.48
C VAL A 119 -7.70 4.56 -13.16
N PHE A 120 -8.60 5.38 -13.69
CA PHE A 120 -10.04 5.19 -13.57
C PHE A 120 -10.47 3.74 -13.81
N VAL A 121 -11.26 3.21 -12.87
CA VAL A 121 -12.20 2.12 -13.14
C VAL A 121 -13.45 2.71 -13.77
#